data_AF-F9N4T7-F1
#
_entry.id   AF-F9N4T7-F1
#
_cell.length_a   1.000
_cell.length_b   1.000
_cell.length_c   1.000
_cell.angle_alpha   90.00
_cell.angle_beta   90.00
_cell.angle_gamma   90.00
#
_symmetry.space_group_name_H-M   'P 1'
#
loop_
_entity.id
_entity.type
_entity.pdbx_description
1 polymer ?
#
loop_
_entity_poly.entity_id
_entity_poly.type
_entity_poly.pdbx_seq_one_letter_code
_entity_poly.pdbx_strand_id
1 'polypeptide(L)'
;MLEGLRRDKKRAEGRCSCDYKFHMELLDMNEQVAAEIPKVVEEGVASFKVYMAYSFSIDDRSIYEAIKAIAPTGALVAAHCENGAMIAAKVQEMREEGDTEAKYHPLSKPDTIEAEAMHRFIRLGELADYPVHIVHVSSAAGLDVIEERRKNGAKVTCETCPQYLLLTDELYNQPDGKGLRYILSPPLRKQRDVEILQAAVERGVFQTLCTDHCNYTLAQKAQGLGDFTKTPGGLPGVEERMILMWDMFVHSGRIDPVEYMKLTSETPAKLYGLYPKKGTLQVGSDADIVILSPDVTECMTSDKTHSRSDYTPYEGMTVHGRIDDVFLRGHHVVQDRKLVEAYKGEFQQ
;
A
#
# COMPACT_ATOMS: atom_id res chain seq x y z
N MET A 1 -0.16 -8.07 21.71
CA MET A 1 -0.53 -6.92 20.83
C MET A 1 -0.48 -5.57 21.54
N LEU A 2 -1.06 -5.39 22.73
CA LEU A 2 -1.08 -4.07 23.41
C LEU A 2 0.32 -3.46 23.64
N GLU A 3 1.30 -4.29 24.00
CA GLU A 3 2.69 -3.83 24.16
C GLU A 3 3.30 -3.36 22.83
N GLY A 4 3.01 -4.07 21.74
CA GLY A 4 3.41 -3.68 20.39
C GLY A 4 2.84 -2.31 20.02
N LEU A 5 1.53 -2.12 20.24
CA LEU A 5 0.87 -0.83 20.02
C LEU A 5 1.52 0.30 20.82
N ARG A 6 1.78 0.09 22.12
CA ARG A 6 2.42 1.09 22.98
C ARG A 6 3.82 1.43 22.50
N ARG A 7 4.60 0.42 22.09
CA ARG A 7 5.94 0.62 21.53
C ARG A 7 5.88 1.49 20.27
N ASP A 8 4.93 1.24 19.38
CA ASP A 8 4.85 1.96 18.11
C ASP A 8 4.22 3.36 18.27
N LYS A 9 3.25 3.54 19.18
CA LYS A 9 2.81 4.88 19.65
C LYS A 9 3.99 5.69 20.19
N LYS A 10 4.82 5.12 21.05
CA LYS A 10 6.02 5.78 21.61
C LYS A 10 7.07 6.12 20.55
N ARG A 11 7.19 5.31 19.48
CA ARG A 11 8.11 5.60 18.37
C ARG A 11 7.63 6.78 17.51
N ALA A 12 6.32 6.93 17.36
CA ALA A 12 5.69 7.97 16.56
C ALA A 12 5.53 9.31 17.32
N GLU A 13 5.40 9.27 18.64
CA GLU A 13 5.24 10.43 19.51
C GLU A 13 6.33 11.51 19.27
N GLY A 14 5.89 12.71 18.90
CA GLY A 14 6.77 13.85 18.60
C GLY A 14 7.59 13.72 17.31
N ARG A 15 7.29 12.72 16.45
CA ARG A 15 8.03 12.46 15.20
C ARG A 15 7.18 12.48 13.94
N CYS A 16 5.86 12.47 14.06
CA CYS A 16 4.94 12.50 12.92
C CYS A 16 4.60 13.95 12.54
N SER A 17 4.80 14.32 11.27
CA SER A 17 4.43 15.64 10.75
C SER A 17 2.99 15.74 10.25
N CYS A 18 2.24 14.63 10.28
CA CYS A 18 0.81 14.55 9.99
C CYS A 18 0.13 13.56 10.93
N ASP A 19 -1.18 13.69 11.08
CA ASP A 19 -1.99 12.78 11.88
C ASP A 19 -1.90 11.35 11.34
N TYR A 20 -1.98 10.37 12.24
CA TYR A 20 -1.76 8.96 11.90
C TYR A 20 -2.64 8.02 12.72
N LYS A 21 -2.85 6.82 12.17
CA LYS A 21 -3.49 5.67 12.83
C LYS A 21 -2.69 4.42 12.51
N PHE A 22 -2.87 3.35 13.29
CA PHE A 22 -2.13 2.10 13.11
C PHE A 22 -3.00 0.98 12.56
N HIS A 23 -2.39 0.18 11.71
CA HIS A 23 -2.82 -1.18 11.38
C HIS A 23 -2.04 -2.13 12.29
N MET A 24 -2.69 -3.12 12.89
CA MET A 24 -2.03 -4.12 13.73
C MET A 24 -1.72 -5.38 12.93
N GLU A 25 -0.45 -5.78 12.87
CA GLU A 25 -0.07 -7.04 12.24
C GLU A 25 -0.41 -8.23 13.14
N LEU A 26 -0.98 -9.27 12.55
CA LEU A 26 -1.24 -10.55 13.22
C LEU A 26 -0.27 -11.60 12.67
N LEU A 27 0.63 -12.04 13.55
CA LEU A 27 1.69 -13.02 13.24
C LEU A 27 1.37 -14.41 13.79
N ASP A 28 0.35 -14.52 14.62
CA ASP A 28 -0.18 -15.75 15.19
C ASP A 28 -1.65 -15.57 15.56
N MET A 29 -2.34 -16.67 15.81
CA MET A 29 -3.72 -16.66 16.32
C MET A 29 -3.89 -17.72 17.41
N ASN A 30 -4.29 -17.27 18.59
CA ASN A 30 -4.57 -18.10 19.76
C ASN A 30 -5.57 -17.39 20.68
N GLU A 31 -6.00 -18.03 21.78
CA GLU A 31 -6.99 -17.47 22.70
C GLU A 31 -6.55 -16.13 23.33
N GLN A 32 -5.25 -15.96 23.62
CA GLN A 32 -4.73 -14.72 24.18
C GLN A 32 -4.79 -13.59 23.15
N VAL A 33 -4.37 -13.85 21.91
CA VAL A 33 -4.47 -12.89 20.81
C VAL A 33 -5.93 -12.50 20.59
N ALA A 34 -6.84 -13.48 20.53
CA ALA A 34 -8.27 -13.24 20.39
C ALA A 34 -8.81 -12.29 21.48
N ALA A 35 -8.41 -12.51 22.74
CA ALA A 35 -8.85 -11.69 23.87
C ALA A 35 -8.23 -10.27 23.91
N GLU A 36 -7.15 -10.03 23.17
CA GLU A 36 -6.53 -8.71 23.06
C GLU A 36 -7.09 -7.87 21.90
N ILE A 37 -7.72 -8.48 20.89
CA ILE A 37 -8.27 -7.79 19.70
C ILE A 37 -9.20 -6.63 20.08
N PRO A 38 -10.25 -6.81 20.91
CA PRO A 38 -11.13 -5.71 21.27
C PRO A 38 -10.40 -4.57 21.99
N LYS A 39 -9.42 -4.92 22.85
CA LYS A 39 -8.66 -3.95 23.65
C LYS A 39 -7.77 -3.07 22.77
N VAL A 40 -7.16 -3.63 21.73
CA VAL A 40 -6.35 -2.81 20.81
C VAL A 40 -7.20 -1.94 19.89
N VAL A 41 -8.43 -2.37 19.57
CA VAL A 41 -9.40 -1.54 18.83
C VAL A 41 -9.87 -0.37 19.70
N GLU A 42 -10.17 -0.59 20.99
CA GLU A 42 -10.48 0.47 21.96
C GLU A 42 -9.35 1.50 22.11
N GLU A 43 -8.10 1.05 21.92
CA GLU A 43 -6.90 1.90 21.89
C GLU A 43 -6.69 2.64 20.56
N GLY A 44 -7.60 2.50 19.60
CA GLY A 44 -7.61 3.22 18.33
C GLY A 44 -6.90 2.51 17.16
N VAL A 45 -6.77 1.19 17.17
CA VAL A 45 -6.34 0.45 15.97
C VAL A 45 -7.48 0.42 14.95
N ALA A 46 -7.20 0.79 13.69
CA ALA A 46 -8.22 0.86 12.64
C ALA A 46 -8.49 -0.46 11.93
N SER A 47 -7.45 -1.29 11.81
CA SER A 47 -7.52 -2.55 11.07
C SER A 47 -6.41 -3.50 11.48
N PHE A 48 -6.55 -4.73 11.03
CA PHE A 48 -5.57 -5.79 11.20
C PHE A 48 -5.01 -6.22 9.86
N LYS A 49 -3.76 -6.64 9.87
CA LYS A 49 -3.02 -7.09 8.69
C LYS A 49 -2.50 -8.50 8.91
N VAL A 50 -2.82 -9.40 7.99
CA VAL A 50 -2.25 -10.75 7.92
C VAL A 50 -1.34 -10.88 6.70
N TYR A 51 -0.40 -11.83 6.76
CA TYR A 51 0.49 -12.17 5.65
C TYR A 51 0.31 -13.64 5.26
N MET A 52 0.22 -13.90 3.96
CA MET A 52 0.19 -15.27 3.40
C MET A 52 1.54 -15.68 2.79
N ALA A 53 2.51 -14.77 2.85
CA ALA A 53 3.90 -14.95 2.45
C ALA A 53 4.86 -14.57 3.58
N TYR A 54 6.15 -14.79 3.35
CA TYR A 54 7.24 -14.62 4.31
C TYR A 54 7.23 -15.63 5.47
N SER A 55 8.29 -15.59 6.28
CA SER A 55 8.47 -16.46 7.45
C SER A 55 7.47 -16.18 8.58
N PHE A 56 6.76 -15.06 8.51
CA PHE A 56 5.73 -14.64 9.46
C PHE A 56 4.31 -14.77 8.88
N SER A 57 4.14 -15.58 7.83
CA SER A 57 2.82 -15.96 7.36
C SER A 57 2.08 -16.82 8.38
N ILE A 58 0.76 -16.67 8.41
CA ILE A 58 -0.13 -17.51 9.22
C ILE A 58 -0.97 -18.41 8.31
N ASP A 59 -1.35 -19.59 8.82
CA ASP A 59 -2.13 -20.56 8.05
C ASP A 59 -3.61 -20.16 7.88
N ASP A 60 -4.31 -20.85 6.99
CA ASP A 60 -5.72 -20.56 6.67
C ASP A 60 -6.64 -20.64 7.89
N ARG A 61 -6.35 -21.57 8.81
CA ARG A 61 -7.13 -21.73 10.03
C ARG A 61 -6.97 -20.50 10.91
N SER A 62 -5.73 -20.03 11.10
CA SER A 62 -5.38 -18.86 11.88
C SER A 62 -5.98 -17.60 11.28
N ILE A 63 -5.96 -17.45 9.96
CA ILE A 63 -6.62 -16.35 9.24
C ILE A 63 -8.13 -16.37 9.48
N TYR A 64 -8.78 -17.51 9.32
CA TYR A 64 -10.22 -17.66 9.55
C TYR A 64 -10.61 -17.35 11.01
N GLU A 65 -9.86 -17.86 11.98
CA GLU A 65 -10.05 -17.58 13.39
C GLU A 65 -9.82 -16.10 13.71
N ALA A 66 -8.82 -15.46 13.10
CA ALA A 66 -8.57 -14.02 13.22
C ALA A 66 -9.74 -13.19 12.67
N ILE A 67 -10.24 -13.51 11.46
CA ILE A 67 -11.41 -12.83 10.89
C ILE A 67 -12.61 -12.90 11.85
N LYS A 68 -12.89 -14.09 12.39
CA LYS A 68 -13.99 -14.28 13.36
C LYS A 68 -13.80 -13.52 14.66
N ALA A 69 -12.57 -13.41 15.17
CA ALA A 69 -12.29 -12.68 16.40
C ALA A 69 -12.35 -11.15 16.19
N ILE A 70 -12.03 -10.66 15.00
CA ILE A 70 -12.09 -9.24 14.64
C ILE A 70 -13.51 -8.79 14.31
N ALA A 71 -14.31 -9.65 13.68
CA ALA A 71 -15.64 -9.30 13.17
C ALA A 71 -16.56 -8.56 14.17
N PRO A 72 -16.64 -8.94 15.46
CA PRO A 72 -17.46 -8.23 16.45
C PRO A 72 -17.02 -6.79 16.73
N THR A 73 -15.77 -6.44 16.42
CA THR A 73 -15.22 -5.09 16.64
C THR A 73 -15.54 -4.13 15.49
N GLY A 74 -15.90 -4.64 14.31
CA GLY A 74 -16.08 -3.84 13.10
C GLY A 74 -14.79 -3.35 12.44
N ALA A 75 -13.60 -3.69 12.98
CA ALA A 75 -12.33 -3.33 12.38
C ALA A 75 -12.08 -4.10 11.07
N LEU A 76 -11.37 -3.48 10.13
CA LEU A 76 -11.07 -4.09 8.83
C LEU A 76 -10.01 -5.21 8.98
N VAL A 77 -10.11 -6.26 8.16
CA VAL A 77 -9.07 -7.30 8.03
C VAL A 77 -8.46 -7.22 6.63
N ALA A 78 -7.17 -6.95 6.56
CA ALA A 78 -6.42 -6.82 5.32
C ALA A 78 -5.37 -7.93 5.19
N ALA A 79 -5.03 -8.34 3.96
CA ALA A 79 -4.00 -9.35 3.73
C ALA A 79 -2.99 -8.94 2.66
N HIS A 80 -1.72 -9.28 2.89
CA HIS A 80 -0.75 -9.43 1.81
C HIS A 80 -0.94 -10.82 1.20
N CYS A 81 -1.43 -10.85 -0.04
CA CYS A 81 -1.83 -12.07 -0.73
C CYS A 81 -0.77 -12.50 -1.75
N GLU A 82 0.21 -13.27 -1.30
CA GLU A 82 1.05 -14.11 -2.16
C GLU A 82 1.19 -15.48 -1.47
N ASN A 83 1.27 -16.58 -2.22
CA ASN A 83 1.52 -17.91 -1.64
C ASN A 83 2.99 -18.10 -1.26
N GLY A 84 3.32 -17.94 0.03
CA GLY A 84 4.69 -18.03 0.53
C GLY A 84 5.40 -19.35 0.26
N ALA A 85 4.67 -20.48 0.31
CA ALA A 85 5.25 -21.80 0.05
C ALA A 85 5.68 -21.95 -1.42
N MET A 86 4.86 -21.46 -2.35
CA MET A 86 5.18 -21.48 -3.78
C MET A 86 6.31 -20.52 -4.12
N ILE A 87 6.36 -19.34 -3.48
CA ILE A 87 7.51 -18.43 -3.61
C ILE A 87 8.79 -19.11 -3.16
N ALA A 88 8.78 -19.77 -2.00
CA ALA A 88 9.96 -20.47 -1.48
C ALA A 88 10.44 -21.57 -2.44
N ALA A 89 9.52 -22.35 -3.01
CA ALA A 89 9.83 -23.38 -4.01
C ALA A 89 10.44 -22.76 -5.29
N LYS A 90 9.80 -21.73 -5.86
CA LYS A 90 10.31 -21.02 -7.06
C LYS A 90 11.69 -20.40 -6.83
N VAL A 91 11.91 -19.78 -5.67
CA VAL A 91 13.21 -19.20 -5.31
C VAL A 91 14.28 -20.29 -5.17
N GLN A 92 13.92 -21.46 -4.63
CA GLN A 92 14.85 -22.58 -4.55
C GLN A 92 15.25 -23.09 -5.94
N GLU A 93 14.28 -23.32 -6.82
CA GLU A 93 14.54 -23.74 -8.22
C GLU A 93 15.51 -22.77 -8.92
N MET A 94 15.25 -21.47 -8.82
CA MET A 94 16.10 -20.44 -9.44
C MET A 94 17.52 -20.43 -8.88
N ARG A 95 17.68 -20.62 -7.57
CA ARG A 95 19.02 -20.69 -6.97
C ARG A 95 19.79 -21.92 -7.45
N GLU A 96 19.11 -23.04 -7.65
CA GLU A 96 19.70 -24.26 -8.21
C GLU A 96 20.12 -24.08 -9.68
N GLU A 97 19.40 -23.26 -10.43
CA GLU A 97 19.68 -22.90 -11.83
C GLU A 97 20.73 -21.76 -11.98
N GLY A 98 21.10 -21.09 -10.88
CA GLY A 98 22.01 -19.94 -10.89
C GLY A 98 21.33 -18.61 -11.28
N ASP A 99 20.01 -18.59 -11.30
CA ASP A 99 19.15 -17.47 -11.68
C ASP A 99 18.98 -16.48 -10.51
N THR A 100 20.04 -15.74 -10.19
CA THR A 100 20.11 -14.91 -8.98
C THR A 100 20.05 -13.40 -9.22
N GLU A 101 19.98 -12.98 -10.49
CA GLU A 101 19.86 -11.57 -10.90
C GLU A 101 18.45 -10.99 -10.66
N ALA A 102 18.31 -9.66 -10.65
CA ALA A 102 17.05 -8.96 -10.39
C ALA A 102 15.90 -9.36 -11.34
N LYS A 103 16.19 -9.65 -12.61
CA LYS A 103 15.21 -10.07 -13.63
C LYS A 103 14.43 -11.34 -13.27
N TYR A 104 14.96 -12.17 -12.37
CA TYR A 104 14.31 -13.40 -11.91
C TYR A 104 13.35 -13.18 -10.74
N HIS A 105 13.43 -12.03 -10.07
CA HIS A 105 12.50 -11.67 -8.99
C HIS A 105 11.02 -11.79 -9.38
N PRO A 106 10.53 -11.17 -10.47
CA PRO A 106 9.12 -11.34 -10.88
C PRO A 106 8.78 -12.78 -11.27
N LEU A 107 9.74 -13.54 -11.79
CA LEU A 107 9.56 -14.94 -12.18
C LEU A 107 9.46 -15.87 -10.96
N SER A 108 10.04 -15.46 -9.82
CA SER A 108 9.93 -16.19 -8.55
C SER A 108 8.56 -16.01 -7.88
N LYS A 109 7.79 -15.03 -8.36
CA LYS A 109 6.49 -14.62 -7.85
C LYS A 109 5.50 -14.34 -8.99
N PRO A 110 5.21 -15.32 -9.87
CA PRO A 110 4.25 -15.12 -10.96
C PRO A 110 2.89 -14.63 -10.44
N ASP A 111 2.14 -13.92 -11.26
CA ASP A 111 0.82 -13.36 -10.94
C ASP A 111 -0.18 -14.42 -10.43
N THR A 112 -0.04 -15.67 -10.87
CA THR A 112 -0.83 -16.81 -10.38
C THR A 112 -0.66 -17.08 -8.88
N ILE A 113 0.52 -16.81 -8.29
CA ILE A 113 0.78 -16.94 -6.84
C ILE A 113 -0.01 -15.89 -6.05
N GLU A 114 -0.10 -14.67 -6.58
CA GLU A 114 -0.88 -13.59 -6.00
C GLU A 114 -2.38 -13.87 -6.12
N ALA A 115 -2.83 -14.25 -7.32
CA ALA A 115 -4.24 -14.55 -7.59
C ALA A 115 -4.77 -15.72 -6.76
N GLU A 116 -4.00 -16.81 -6.59
CA GLU A 116 -4.36 -17.94 -5.71
C GLU A 116 -4.58 -17.48 -4.28
N ALA A 117 -3.63 -16.73 -3.72
CA ALA A 117 -3.69 -16.25 -2.35
C ALA A 117 -4.85 -15.27 -2.13
N MET A 118 -5.12 -14.37 -3.10
CA MET A 118 -6.29 -13.48 -3.05
C MET A 118 -7.58 -14.28 -3.05
N HIS A 119 -7.71 -15.26 -3.94
CA HIS A 119 -8.91 -16.11 -4.01
C HIS A 119 -9.12 -16.82 -2.68
N ARG A 120 -8.07 -17.48 -2.15
CA ARG A 120 -8.14 -18.17 -0.86
C ARG A 120 -8.52 -17.25 0.29
N PHE A 121 -7.91 -16.08 0.41
CA PHE A 121 -8.26 -15.13 1.48
C PHE A 121 -9.70 -14.62 1.38
N ILE A 122 -10.19 -14.32 0.18
CA ILE A 122 -11.58 -13.91 -0.03
C ILE A 122 -12.55 -15.04 0.38
N ARG A 123 -12.24 -16.30 0.04
CA ARG A 123 -13.05 -17.46 0.45
C ARG A 123 -13.10 -17.62 1.97
N LEU A 124 -12.01 -17.31 2.69
CA LEU A 124 -12.00 -17.32 4.16
C LEU A 124 -12.90 -16.21 4.74
N GLY A 125 -12.89 -15.02 4.14
CA GLY A 125 -13.81 -13.93 4.48
C GLY A 125 -15.28 -14.31 4.26
N GLU A 126 -15.60 -14.95 3.14
CA GLU A 126 -16.95 -15.46 2.86
C GLU A 126 -17.39 -16.54 3.86
N LEU A 127 -16.49 -17.48 4.20
CA LEU A 127 -16.78 -18.51 5.18
C LEU A 127 -17.08 -17.93 6.57
N ALA A 128 -16.45 -16.80 6.90
CA ALA A 128 -16.67 -16.06 8.14
C ALA A 128 -17.83 -15.05 8.06
N ASP A 129 -18.47 -14.88 6.89
CA ASP A 129 -19.43 -13.80 6.58
C ASP A 129 -18.96 -12.41 7.00
N TYR A 130 -17.69 -12.08 6.70
CA TYR A 130 -17.09 -10.80 7.06
C TYR A 130 -16.33 -10.16 5.88
N PRO A 131 -16.42 -8.83 5.69
CA PRO A 131 -15.67 -8.16 4.65
C PRO A 131 -14.16 -8.25 4.86
N VAL A 132 -13.43 -8.43 3.77
CA VAL A 132 -11.96 -8.43 3.77
C VAL A 132 -11.38 -7.41 2.80
N HIS A 133 -10.13 -7.02 3.01
CA HIS A 133 -9.43 -6.02 2.21
C HIS A 133 -8.15 -6.59 1.59
N ILE A 134 -8.02 -6.45 0.26
CA ILE A 134 -6.81 -6.85 -0.47
C ILE A 134 -5.93 -5.63 -0.66
N VAL A 135 -4.72 -5.65 -0.08
CA VAL A 135 -3.77 -4.55 -0.32
C VAL A 135 -2.96 -4.74 -1.59
N HIS A 136 -2.38 -3.64 -2.07
CA HIS A 136 -1.35 -3.57 -3.11
C HIS A 136 -1.56 -4.55 -4.28
N VAL A 137 -2.78 -4.59 -4.85
CA VAL A 137 -3.11 -5.44 -6.00
C VAL A 137 -2.22 -5.04 -7.18
N SER A 138 -1.44 -5.99 -7.69
CA SER A 138 -0.38 -5.73 -8.67
C SER A 138 -0.62 -6.29 -10.06
N SER A 139 -1.57 -7.22 -10.23
CA SER A 139 -1.75 -7.97 -11.48
C SER A 139 -3.20 -8.04 -11.98
N ALA A 140 -3.35 -8.25 -13.29
CA ALA A 140 -4.63 -8.52 -13.91
C ALA A 140 -5.27 -9.82 -13.39
N ALA A 141 -4.45 -10.86 -13.15
CA ALA A 141 -4.94 -12.13 -12.60
C ALA A 141 -5.54 -11.96 -11.18
N GLY A 142 -4.91 -11.15 -10.32
CA GLY A 142 -5.45 -10.80 -9.01
C GLY A 142 -6.74 -9.98 -9.11
N LEU A 143 -6.80 -9.05 -10.07
CA LEU A 143 -8.00 -8.26 -10.34
C LEU A 143 -9.19 -9.13 -10.79
N ASP A 144 -8.96 -10.07 -11.71
CA ASP A 144 -9.98 -11.00 -12.22
C ASP A 144 -10.63 -11.78 -11.07
N VAL A 145 -9.83 -12.24 -10.10
CA VAL A 145 -10.32 -12.90 -8.89
C VAL A 145 -11.23 -11.97 -8.09
N ILE A 146 -10.81 -10.72 -7.83
CA ILE A 146 -11.60 -9.76 -7.05
C ILE A 146 -12.95 -9.49 -7.73
N GLU A 147 -12.96 -9.21 -9.03
CA GLU A 147 -14.18 -8.92 -9.79
C GLU A 147 -15.12 -10.14 -9.85
N GLU A 148 -14.58 -11.34 -10.07
CA GLU A 148 -15.34 -12.60 -10.08
C GLU A 148 -15.96 -12.87 -8.71
N ARG A 149 -15.19 -12.75 -7.63
CA ARG A 149 -15.69 -12.96 -6.27
C ARG A 149 -16.77 -11.95 -5.90
N ARG A 150 -16.58 -10.66 -6.23
CA ARG A 150 -17.60 -9.62 -6.00
C ARG A 150 -18.90 -9.91 -6.75
N LYS A 151 -18.80 -10.34 -8.01
CA LYS A 151 -19.96 -10.75 -8.81
C LYS A 151 -20.74 -11.89 -8.16
N ASN A 152 -20.05 -12.76 -7.44
CA ASN A 152 -20.63 -13.87 -6.67
C ASN A 152 -21.04 -13.49 -5.24
N GLY A 153 -21.07 -12.20 -4.89
CA GLY A 153 -21.56 -11.68 -3.61
C GLY A 153 -20.50 -11.50 -2.52
N ALA A 154 -19.21 -11.74 -2.82
CA ALA A 154 -18.14 -11.52 -1.85
C ALA A 154 -18.06 -10.05 -1.43
N LYS A 155 -17.99 -9.82 -0.13
CA LYS A 155 -17.73 -8.49 0.45
C LYS A 155 -16.21 -8.25 0.49
N VAL A 156 -15.62 -7.82 -0.62
CA VAL A 156 -14.17 -7.56 -0.69
C VAL A 156 -13.90 -6.13 -1.14
N THR A 157 -13.05 -5.42 -0.42
CA THR A 157 -12.46 -4.14 -0.84
C THR A 157 -11.00 -4.34 -1.25
N CYS A 158 -10.43 -3.43 -2.02
CA CYS A 158 -9.05 -3.54 -2.45
C CYS A 158 -8.41 -2.18 -2.72
N GLU A 159 -7.09 -2.18 -2.76
CA GLU A 159 -6.26 -1.04 -3.07
C GLU A 159 -5.14 -1.42 -4.04
N THR A 160 -4.64 -0.43 -4.77
CA THR A 160 -3.41 -0.54 -5.57
C THR A 160 -2.52 0.68 -5.31
N CYS A 161 -1.35 0.72 -5.95
CA CYS A 161 -0.32 1.72 -5.68
C CYS A 161 0.27 2.27 -6.99
N PRO A 162 0.79 3.52 -7.00
CA PRO A 162 1.35 4.15 -8.20
C PRO A 162 2.35 3.29 -8.97
N GLN A 163 3.22 2.56 -8.28
CA GLN A 163 4.20 1.68 -8.91
C GLN A 163 3.57 0.59 -9.80
N TYR A 164 2.38 0.08 -9.49
CA TYR A 164 1.68 -0.90 -10.33
C TYR A 164 0.86 -0.26 -11.44
N LEU A 165 0.75 1.07 -11.45
CA LEU A 165 0.04 1.85 -12.46
C LEU A 165 0.99 2.60 -13.40
N LEU A 166 2.27 2.68 -13.07
CA LEU A 166 3.26 3.50 -13.78
C LEU A 166 4.51 2.75 -14.21
N LEU A 167 4.86 1.66 -13.52
CA LEU A 167 6.13 0.96 -13.70
C LEU A 167 5.89 -0.48 -14.15
N THR A 168 6.83 -1.00 -14.94
CA THR A 168 6.78 -2.36 -15.48
C THR A 168 7.96 -3.20 -15.00
N ASP A 169 7.82 -4.52 -15.14
CA ASP A 169 8.87 -5.50 -14.85
C ASP A 169 10.12 -5.36 -15.74
N GLU A 170 10.06 -4.58 -16.83
CA GLU A 170 11.22 -4.24 -17.65
C GLU A 170 12.35 -3.59 -16.84
N LEU A 171 12.00 -2.86 -15.77
CA LEU A 171 12.94 -2.22 -14.87
C LEU A 171 13.87 -3.19 -14.14
N TYR A 172 13.49 -4.47 -14.02
CA TYR A 172 14.36 -5.49 -13.45
C TYR A 172 15.52 -5.90 -14.37
N ASN A 173 15.42 -5.61 -15.67
CA ASN A 173 16.44 -5.93 -16.67
C ASN A 173 17.55 -4.87 -16.78
N GLN A 174 17.55 -3.85 -15.92
CA GLN A 174 18.59 -2.84 -15.98
C GLN A 174 19.99 -3.40 -15.70
N PRO A 175 21.01 -2.95 -16.46
CA PRO A 175 22.36 -3.48 -16.35
C PRO A 175 23.02 -3.16 -15.01
N ASP A 176 24.13 -3.83 -14.73
CA ASP A 176 25.00 -3.58 -13.57
C ASP A 176 24.27 -3.69 -12.22
N GLY A 177 23.26 -4.56 -12.12
CA GLY A 177 22.46 -4.75 -10.91
C GLY A 177 21.51 -3.59 -10.57
N LYS A 178 21.35 -2.60 -11.46
CA LYS A 178 20.43 -1.46 -11.23
C LYS A 178 18.97 -1.90 -11.11
N GLY A 179 18.60 -3.07 -11.64
CA GLY A 179 17.28 -3.65 -11.44
C GLY A 179 16.91 -3.90 -9.97
N LEU A 180 17.89 -4.04 -9.07
CA LEU A 180 17.65 -4.24 -7.63
C LEU A 180 16.91 -3.07 -6.98
N ARG A 181 17.02 -1.86 -7.55
CA ARG A 181 16.32 -0.65 -7.08
C ARG A 181 14.80 -0.81 -7.07
N TYR A 182 14.27 -1.71 -7.91
CA TYR A 182 12.84 -1.92 -8.12
C TYR A 182 12.30 -3.16 -7.40
N ILE A 183 13.10 -3.82 -6.56
CA ILE A 183 12.65 -5.01 -5.82
C ILE A 183 11.60 -4.59 -4.78
N LEU A 184 10.39 -5.15 -4.91
CA LEU A 184 9.26 -5.00 -4.00
C LEU A 184 8.37 -6.26 -4.09
N SER A 185 7.31 -6.37 -3.30
CA SER A 185 6.47 -7.58 -3.26
C SER A 185 5.01 -7.25 -2.97
N PRO A 186 4.05 -7.57 -3.87
CA PRO A 186 4.22 -8.27 -5.15
C PRO A 186 5.17 -7.55 -6.14
N PRO A 187 5.83 -8.25 -7.07
CA PRO A 187 6.76 -7.60 -8.00
C PRO A 187 6.02 -6.70 -9.01
N LEU A 188 6.75 -5.82 -9.68
CA LEU A 188 6.23 -5.13 -10.86
C LEU A 188 5.83 -6.16 -11.92
N ARG A 189 4.83 -5.81 -12.73
CA ARG A 189 4.23 -6.69 -13.74
C ARG A 189 4.44 -6.16 -15.15
N LYS A 190 3.94 -6.89 -16.14
CA LYS A 190 4.05 -6.51 -17.55
C LYS A 190 3.17 -5.30 -17.84
N GLN A 191 3.47 -4.61 -18.93
CA GLN A 191 2.69 -3.46 -19.41
C GLN A 191 1.17 -3.76 -19.53
N ARG A 192 0.80 -4.98 -19.93
CA ARG A 192 -0.61 -5.42 -19.98
C ARG A 192 -1.30 -5.30 -18.62
N ASP A 193 -0.63 -5.69 -17.54
CA ASP A 193 -1.20 -5.63 -16.20
C ASP A 193 -1.39 -4.18 -15.76
N VAL A 194 -0.41 -3.31 -16.04
CA VAL A 194 -0.48 -1.87 -15.78
C VAL A 194 -1.73 -1.26 -16.45
N GLU A 195 -1.93 -1.53 -17.74
CA GLU A 195 -3.08 -1.03 -18.50
C GLU A 195 -4.43 -1.52 -17.94
N ILE A 196 -4.50 -2.80 -17.57
CA ILE A 196 -5.70 -3.40 -16.97
C ILE A 196 -6.01 -2.78 -15.61
N LEU A 197 -5.00 -2.59 -14.76
CA LEU A 197 -5.18 -1.95 -13.46
C LEU A 197 -5.58 -0.49 -13.60
N GLN A 198 -4.97 0.27 -14.52
CA GLN A 198 -5.39 1.64 -14.79
C GLN A 198 -6.86 1.72 -15.22
N ALA A 199 -7.28 0.86 -16.16
CA ALA A 199 -8.68 0.79 -16.57
C ALA A 199 -9.61 0.39 -15.40
N ALA A 200 -9.14 -0.43 -14.47
CA ALA A 200 -9.91 -0.80 -13.29
C ALA A 200 -10.05 0.35 -12.27
N VAL A 201 -9.06 1.26 -12.18
CA VAL A 201 -9.21 2.52 -11.42
C VAL A 201 -10.32 3.37 -12.02
N GLU A 202 -10.35 3.56 -13.34
CA GLU A 202 -11.41 4.31 -14.03
C GLU A 202 -12.81 3.69 -13.83
N ARG A 203 -12.90 2.36 -13.80
CA ARG A 203 -14.15 1.64 -13.54
C ARG A 203 -14.58 1.69 -12.06
N GLY A 204 -13.79 2.30 -11.17
CA GLY A 204 -14.11 2.39 -9.74
C GLY A 204 -13.96 1.06 -8.99
N VAL A 205 -13.08 0.16 -9.45
CA VAL A 205 -12.87 -1.15 -8.81
C VAL A 205 -12.17 -1.01 -7.46
N PHE A 206 -11.20 -0.09 -7.35
CA PHE A 206 -10.42 0.14 -6.13
C PHE A 206 -11.12 1.09 -5.17
N GLN A 207 -10.90 0.88 -3.87
CA GLN A 207 -11.43 1.76 -2.82
C GLN A 207 -10.38 2.77 -2.33
N THR A 208 -9.10 2.46 -2.50
CA THR A 208 -8.01 3.41 -2.19
C THR A 208 -6.87 3.29 -3.20
N LEU A 209 -6.16 4.41 -3.37
CA LEU A 209 -4.80 4.42 -3.95
C LEU A 209 -3.82 4.69 -2.81
N CYS A 210 -3.01 3.69 -2.48
CA CYS A 210 -2.00 3.75 -1.42
C CYS A 210 -0.59 3.80 -2.03
N THR A 211 0.45 3.65 -1.23
CA THR A 211 1.84 3.69 -1.73
C THR A 211 2.65 2.45 -1.39
N ASP A 212 2.28 1.75 -0.32
CA ASP A 212 3.15 0.75 0.30
C ASP A 212 4.57 1.31 0.54
N HIS A 213 4.63 2.56 1.03
CA HIS A 213 5.90 3.27 1.22
C HIS A 213 6.80 2.52 2.20
N CYS A 214 7.80 1.85 1.66
CA CYS A 214 8.80 1.09 2.39
C CYS A 214 10.15 1.38 1.74
N ASN A 215 10.86 2.37 2.27
CA ASN A 215 12.01 2.95 1.61
C ASN A 215 13.34 2.40 2.13
N TYR A 216 14.28 2.21 1.20
CA TYR A 216 15.65 1.78 1.45
C TYR A 216 16.58 2.65 0.61
N THR A 217 17.82 2.87 1.05
CA THR A 217 18.82 3.54 0.20
C THR A 217 19.29 2.62 -0.92
N LEU A 218 19.88 3.18 -1.97
CA LEU A 218 20.53 2.45 -3.06
C LEU A 218 21.61 1.51 -2.51
N ALA A 219 22.32 1.92 -1.47
CA ALA A 219 23.32 1.09 -0.79
C ALA A 219 22.69 -0.14 -0.10
N GLN A 220 21.52 0.02 0.53
CA GLN A 220 20.78 -1.10 1.11
C GLN A 220 20.23 -2.03 0.02
N LYS A 221 19.69 -1.47 -1.08
CA LYS A 221 19.25 -2.26 -2.24
C LYS A 221 20.38 -3.08 -2.86
N ALA A 222 21.58 -2.50 -2.96
CA ALA A 222 22.75 -3.15 -3.52
C ALA A 222 23.28 -4.34 -2.69
N GLN A 223 22.78 -4.56 -1.46
CA GLN A 223 23.16 -5.73 -0.65
C GLN A 223 22.78 -7.07 -1.29
N GLY A 224 21.78 -7.08 -2.18
CA GLY A 224 21.43 -8.27 -2.97
C GLY A 224 22.14 -8.36 -4.32
N LEU A 225 23.23 -7.63 -4.55
CA LEU A 225 24.05 -7.84 -5.74
C LEU A 225 24.56 -9.30 -5.78
N GLY A 226 24.19 -10.01 -6.84
CA GLY A 226 24.47 -11.44 -7.01
C GLY A 226 23.45 -12.39 -6.38
N ASP A 227 22.47 -11.88 -5.62
CA ASP A 227 21.32 -12.65 -5.10
C ASP A 227 20.16 -11.72 -4.76
N PHE A 228 19.19 -11.59 -5.68
CA PHE A 228 18.07 -10.67 -5.54
C PHE A 228 17.27 -10.90 -4.25
N THR A 229 17.25 -12.13 -3.70
CA THR A 229 16.50 -12.47 -2.49
C THR A 229 17.03 -11.80 -1.22
N LYS A 230 18.28 -11.28 -1.27
CA LYS A 230 18.91 -10.51 -0.19
C LYS A 230 18.65 -9.01 -0.31
N THR A 231 17.98 -8.57 -1.38
CA THR A 231 17.60 -7.17 -1.55
C THR A 231 16.36 -6.88 -0.72
N PRO A 232 16.36 -5.84 0.14
CA PRO A 232 15.17 -5.46 0.87
C PRO A 232 14.06 -4.98 -0.09
N GLY A 233 12.85 -5.51 0.06
CA GLY A 233 11.70 -5.21 -0.79
C GLY A 233 10.94 -3.96 -0.37
N GLY A 234 10.63 -3.07 -1.31
CA GLY A 234 9.85 -1.85 -1.06
C GLY A 234 10.32 -0.66 -1.91
N LEU A 235 9.42 0.31 -2.13
CA LEU A 235 9.72 1.54 -2.88
C LEU A 235 9.31 2.79 -2.09
N PRO A 236 10.03 3.92 -2.25
CA PRO A 236 9.52 5.22 -1.83
C PRO A 236 8.36 5.68 -2.75
N GLY A 237 7.56 6.64 -2.30
CA GLY A 237 6.33 7.02 -3.03
C GLY A 237 5.28 7.81 -2.25
N VAL A 238 5.46 8.01 -0.92
CA VAL A 238 4.46 8.68 -0.06
C VAL A 238 4.21 10.13 -0.47
N GLU A 239 5.25 10.82 -0.92
CA GLU A 239 5.19 12.21 -1.36
C GLU A 239 4.61 12.31 -2.78
N GLU A 240 5.05 11.42 -3.66
CA GLU A 240 4.78 11.49 -5.08
C GLU A 240 3.34 11.06 -5.43
N ARG A 241 2.72 10.20 -4.60
CA ARG A 241 1.40 9.59 -4.86
C ARG A 241 0.37 10.58 -5.39
N MET A 242 0.19 11.71 -4.69
CA MET A 242 -0.92 12.63 -4.98
C MET A 242 -0.80 13.26 -6.37
N ILE A 243 0.42 13.61 -6.79
CA ILE A 243 0.64 14.27 -8.08
C ILE A 243 0.77 13.25 -9.21
N LEU A 244 1.40 12.10 -8.98
CA LEU A 244 1.49 11.03 -9.97
C LEU A 244 0.10 10.52 -10.39
N MET A 245 -0.80 10.31 -9.43
CA MET A 245 -2.16 9.84 -9.72
C MET A 245 -3.05 10.96 -10.25
N TRP A 246 -2.83 12.20 -9.82
CA TRP A 246 -3.51 13.37 -10.40
C TRP A 246 -3.16 13.51 -11.89
N ASP A 247 -1.88 13.48 -12.24
CA ASP A 247 -1.42 13.56 -13.63
C ASP A 247 -2.01 12.43 -14.49
N MET A 248 -1.86 11.19 -14.02
CA MET A 248 -2.31 10.00 -14.73
C MET A 248 -3.82 9.99 -15.01
N PHE A 249 -4.65 10.41 -14.05
CA PHE A 249 -6.10 10.21 -14.13
C PHE A 249 -6.90 11.50 -14.27
N VAL A 250 -6.56 12.55 -13.52
CA VAL A 250 -7.36 13.78 -13.48
C VAL A 250 -6.92 14.74 -14.59
N HIS A 251 -5.63 15.04 -14.67
CA HIS A 251 -5.10 15.94 -15.71
C HIS A 251 -5.33 15.37 -17.12
N SER A 252 -5.18 14.06 -17.29
CA SER A 252 -5.47 13.37 -18.55
C SER A 252 -6.97 13.26 -18.89
N GLY A 253 -7.86 13.68 -18.00
CA GLY A 253 -9.32 13.68 -18.20
C GLY A 253 -9.99 12.31 -18.07
N ARG A 254 -9.33 11.31 -17.47
CA ARG A 254 -9.85 9.94 -17.28
C ARG A 254 -10.77 9.81 -16.07
N ILE A 255 -10.55 10.60 -15.02
CA ILE A 255 -11.32 10.59 -13.77
C ILE A 255 -11.64 12.03 -13.33
N ASP A 256 -12.86 12.24 -12.83
CA ASP A 256 -13.28 13.51 -12.25
C ASP A 256 -12.46 13.84 -10.97
N PRO A 257 -12.05 15.11 -10.75
CA PRO A 257 -11.29 15.49 -9.56
C PRO A 257 -11.96 15.09 -8.22
N VAL A 258 -13.30 15.12 -8.13
CA VAL A 258 -14.04 14.74 -6.92
C VAL A 258 -13.96 13.23 -6.70
N GLU A 259 -14.08 12.42 -7.75
CA GLU A 259 -13.89 10.96 -7.67
C GLU A 259 -12.45 10.61 -7.24
N TYR A 260 -11.46 11.34 -7.73
CA TYR A 260 -10.07 11.19 -7.28
C TYR A 260 -9.89 11.53 -5.80
N MET A 261 -10.53 12.61 -5.31
CA MET A 261 -10.52 12.94 -3.88
C MET A 261 -11.23 11.88 -3.03
N LYS A 262 -12.32 11.28 -3.52
CA LYS A 262 -12.96 10.14 -2.83
C LYS A 262 -12.02 8.95 -2.69
N LEU A 263 -11.26 8.64 -3.74
CA LEU A 263 -10.34 7.50 -3.76
C LEU A 263 -9.10 7.70 -2.89
N THR A 264 -8.66 8.94 -2.71
CA THR A 264 -7.42 9.25 -1.97
C THR A 264 -7.63 9.75 -0.55
N SER A 265 -8.85 10.15 -0.17
CA SER A 265 -9.15 10.73 1.13
C SER A 265 -10.49 10.26 1.75
N GLU A 266 -11.63 10.44 1.09
CA GLU A 266 -12.96 10.15 1.70
C GLU A 266 -13.17 8.65 1.98
N THR A 267 -12.92 7.80 0.98
CA THR A 267 -13.08 6.35 1.09
C THR A 267 -12.12 5.73 2.10
N PRO A 268 -10.81 6.03 2.11
CA PRO A 268 -9.94 5.55 3.18
C PRO A 268 -10.39 6.06 4.56
N ALA A 269 -10.84 7.31 4.69
CA ALA A 269 -11.38 7.80 5.97
C ALA A 269 -12.61 7.00 6.43
N LYS A 270 -13.50 6.61 5.51
CA LYS A 270 -14.64 5.73 5.81
C LYS A 270 -14.20 4.32 6.20
N LEU A 271 -13.28 3.72 5.45
CA LEU A 271 -12.78 2.36 5.71
C LEU A 271 -12.11 2.24 7.08
N TYR A 272 -11.42 3.30 7.52
CA TYR A 272 -10.63 3.29 8.75
C TYR A 272 -11.29 4.05 9.92
N GLY A 273 -12.60 4.34 9.82
CA GLY A 273 -13.40 4.90 10.92
C GLY A 273 -13.07 6.34 11.30
N LEU A 274 -12.58 7.14 10.34
CA LEU A 274 -12.19 8.54 10.52
C LEU A 274 -13.15 9.53 9.84
N TYR A 275 -14.09 9.06 9.03
CA TYR A 275 -15.09 9.93 8.40
C TYR A 275 -16.22 10.28 9.40
N PRO A 276 -16.70 11.54 9.47
CA PRO A 276 -16.31 12.66 8.63
C PRO A 276 -15.21 13.56 9.22
N LYS A 277 -14.59 13.18 10.34
CA LYS A 277 -13.51 13.98 10.93
C LYS A 277 -12.39 14.24 9.91
N LYS A 278 -12.07 13.25 9.07
CA LYS A 278 -11.12 13.34 7.96
C LYS A 278 -11.76 13.01 6.61
N GLY A 279 -11.09 13.42 5.54
CA GLY A 279 -11.45 13.05 4.16
C GLY A 279 -12.62 13.84 3.57
N THR A 280 -12.96 15.00 4.12
CA THR A 280 -14.03 15.86 3.60
C THR A 280 -13.83 17.33 4.00
N LEU A 281 -14.35 18.25 3.17
CA LEU A 281 -14.37 19.68 3.43
C LEU A 281 -15.79 20.08 3.86
N GLN A 282 -16.12 19.86 5.13
CA GLN A 282 -17.38 20.29 5.72
C GLN A 282 -17.18 20.83 7.14
N VAL A 283 -18.09 21.71 7.56
CA VAL A 283 -18.09 22.29 8.92
C VAL A 283 -18.04 21.18 9.96
N GLY A 284 -17.09 21.29 10.90
CA GLY A 284 -16.86 20.32 11.98
C GLY A 284 -15.81 19.25 11.68
N SER A 285 -15.26 19.19 10.46
CA SER A 285 -14.14 18.28 10.12
C SER A 285 -12.80 18.93 10.43
N ASP A 286 -11.74 18.11 10.55
CA ASP A 286 -10.38 18.62 10.66
C ASP A 286 -10.02 19.42 9.41
N ALA A 287 -9.38 20.58 9.59
CA ALA A 287 -8.87 21.41 8.50
C ALA A 287 -7.56 20.83 7.92
N ASP A 288 -7.65 19.58 7.42
CA ASP A 288 -6.63 18.87 6.67
C ASP A 288 -6.83 19.16 5.18
N ILE A 289 -6.18 20.21 4.67
CA ILE A 289 -6.48 20.82 3.36
C ILE A 289 -5.22 20.89 2.51
N VAL A 290 -5.32 20.58 1.23
CA VAL A 290 -4.23 20.72 0.25
C VAL A 290 -4.62 21.75 -0.81
N ILE A 291 -3.71 22.68 -1.10
CA ILE A 291 -3.82 23.61 -2.22
C ILE A 291 -2.96 23.07 -3.37
N LEU A 292 -3.64 22.66 -4.45
CA LEU A 292 -3.03 22.08 -5.63
C LEU A 292 -3.14 23.05 -6.81
N SER A 293 -2.01 23.39 -7.41
CA SER A 293 -1.92 24.10 -8.70
C SER A 293 -1.91 23.10 -9.84
N PRO A 294 -2.99 22.99 -10.65
CA PRO A 294 -3.19 21.85 -11.55
C PRO A 294 -2.40 21.92 -12.86
N ASP A 295 -2.01 23.12 -13.31
CA ASP A 295 -1.45 23.35 -14.65
C ASP A 295 0.08 23.50 -14.67
N VAL A 296 0.74 23.22 -13.55
CA VAL A 296 2.20 23.28 -13.45
C VAL A 296 2.81 21.99 -13.96
N THR A 297 3.75 22.09 -14.91
CA THR A 297 4.55 20.94 -15.35
C THR A 297 5.84 20.85 -14.53
N GLU A 298 6.11 19.69 -13.92
CA GLU A 298 7.37 19.40 -13.25
C GLU A 298 7.95 18.05 -13.71
N CYS A 299 9.25 17.87 -13.49
CA CYS A 299 9.93 16.60 -13.70
C CYS A 299 10.32 16.02 -12.33
N MET A 300 9.91 14.78 -12.09
CA MET A 300 10.18 14.00 -10.89
C MET A 300 11.66 13.64 -10.84
N THR A 301 12.34 14.15 -9.83
CA THR A 301 13.76 13.88 -9.61
C THR A 301 14.01 13.73 -8.13
N SER A 302 14.88 12.79 -7.76
CA SER A 302 15.18 12.47 -6.37
C SER A 302 15.67 13.66 -5.54
N ASP A 303 16.41 14.60 -6.15
CA ASP A 303 16.91 15.83 -5.52
C ASP A 303 15.82 16.83 -5.11
N LYS A 304 14.60 16.66 -5.64
CA LYS A 304 13.42 17.47 -5.28
C LYS A 304 12.50 16.80 -4.27
N THR A 305 12.76 15.54 -3.91
CA THR A 305 11.96 14.81 -2.93
C THR A 305 12.44 15.08 -1.51
N HIS A 306 11.55 14.93 -0.53
CA HIS A 306 11.81 15.03 0.90
C HIS A 306 12.04 13.66 1.55
N SER A 307 12.16 12.61 0.74
CA SER A 307 12.39 11.24 1.18
C SER A 307 13.80 11.07 1.77
N ARG A 308 13.94 10.17 2.74
CA ARG A 308 15.27 9.70 3.19
C ARG A 308 15.92 8.70 2.22
N SER A 309 15.16 8.23 1.23
CA SER A 309 15.70 7.49 0.10
C SER A 309 16.58 8.40 -0.75
N ASP A 310 17.71 7.89 -1.22
CA ASP A 310 18.63 8.58 -2.13
C ASP A 310 18.27 8.36 -3.62
N TYR A 311 17.04 7.91 -3.89
CA TYR A 311 16.45 7.76 -5.23
C TYR A 311 14.92 7.77 -5.16
N THR A 312 14.28 8.03 -6.31
CA THR A 312 12.84 7.79 -6.55
C THR A 312 12.68 6.80 -7.71
N PRO A 313 11.69 5.87 -7.66
CA PRO A 313 11.45 4.95 -8.78
C PRO A 313 10.77 5.65 -9.98
N TYR A 314 10.36 6.92 -9.82
CA TYR A 314 9.69 7.74 -10.84
C TYR A 314 10.64 8.76 -11.49
N GLU A 315 11.95 8.53 -11.40
CA GLU A 315 12.99 9.46 -11.87
C GLU A 315 12.81 9.80 -13.36
N GLY A 316 12.77 11.09 -13.67
CA GLY A 316 12.59 11.60 -15.03
C GLY A 316 11.14 11.68 -15.52
N MET A 317 10.15 11.21 -14.75
CA MET A 317 8.75 11.31 -15.14
C MET A 317 8.28 12.77 -15.14
N THR A 318 7.67 13.20 -16.25
CA THR A 318 7.00 14.51 -16.32
C THR A 318 5.61 14.39 -15.74
N VAL A 319 5.23 15.31 -14.87
CA VAL A 319 3.91 15.36 -14.23
C VAL A 319 3.30 16.75 -14.36
N HIS A 320 1.97 16.81 -14.36
CA HIS A 320 1.19 18.03 -14.34
C HIS A 320 0.43 18.10 -13.01
N GLY A 321 0.57 19.23 -12.34
CA GLY A 321 0.03 19.45 -11.01
C GLY A 321 1.13 19.58 -9.96
N ARG A 322 0.87 20.40 -8.95
CA ARG A 322 1.78 20.59 -7.82
C ARG A 322 1.02 20.94 -6.55
N ILE A 323 1.47 20.42 -5.42
CA ILE A 323 1.00 20.85 -4.09
C ILE A 323 1.84 22.05 -3.65
N ASP A 324 1.20 23.20 -3.47
CA ASP A 324 1.87 24.43 -3.03
C ASP A 324 1.74 24.62 -1.51
N ASP A 325 0.55 24.37 -0.97
CA ASP A 325 0.26 24.54 0.45
C ASP A 325 -0.46 23.33 1.06
N VAL A 326 -0.17 23.08 2.34
CA VAL A 326 -0.82 22.02 3.13
C VAL A 326 -1.18 22.56 4.50
N PHE A 327 -2.42 22.33 4.89
CA PHE A 327 -2.94 22.60 6.22
C PHE A 327 -3.19 21.28 6.96
N LEU A 328 -2.76 21.20 8.22
CA LEU A 328 -3.03 20.09 9.13
C LEU A 328 -3.82 20.62 10.32
N ARG A 329 -5.08 20.23 10.44
CA ARG A 329 -6.01 20.75 11.47
C ARG A 329 -6.00 22.28 11.56
N GLY A 330 -5.81 22.96 10.42
CA GLY A 330 -5.74 24.42 10.30
C GLY A 330 -4.34 25.04 10.49
N HIS A 331 -3.33 24.25 10.86
CA HIS A 331 -1.93 24.69 10.84
C HIS A 331 -1.41 24.69 9.41
N HIS A 332 -0.93 25.83 8.91
CA HIS A 332 -0.32 25.93 7.58
C HIS A 332 1.09 25.32 7.62
N VAL A 333 1.18 24.00 7.50
CA VAL A 333 2.43 23.23 7.72
C VAL A 333 3.40 23.29 6.54
N VAL A 334 2.87 23.43 5.32
CA VAL A 334 3.64 23.66 4.10
C VAL A 334 3.15 24.96 3.48
N GLN A 335 4.05 25.92 3.30
CA GLN A 335 3.79 27.21 2.69
C GLN A 335 4.72 27.43 1.51
N ASP A 336 4.19 27.75 0.33
CA ASP A 336 4.97 27.98 -0.90
C ASP A 336 5.99 26.84 -1.15
N ARG A 337 5.52 25.59 -1.00
CA ARG A 337 6.29 24.33 -1.11
C ARG A 337 7.37 24.12 -0.05
N LYS A 338 7.43 24.95 0.99
CA LYS A 338 8.40 24.80 2.08
C LYS A 338 7.71 24.31 3.34
N LEU A 339 8.28 23.29 3.96
CA LEU A 339 7.86 22.87 5.30
C LEU A 339 8.19 23.99 6.30
N VAL A 340 7.16 24.58 6.91
CA VAL A 340 7.28 25.67 7.89
C VAL A 340 6.97 25.20 9.32
N GLU A 341 6.12 24.18 9.47
CA GLU A 341 5.87 23.51 10.75
C GLU A 341 5.98 21.99 10.57
N ALA A 342 6.79 21.35 11.41
CA ALA A 342 6.98 19.90 11.42
C ALA A 342 6.49 19.30 12.75
N TYR A 343 6.30 17.98 12.77
CA TYR A 343 6.04 17.20 13.98
C TYR A 343 4.76 17.58 14.75
N LYS A 344 3.72 18.00 14.01
CA LYS A 344 2.40 18.39 14.53
C LYS A 344 1.35 17.26 14.50
N GLY A 345 1.76 16.07 14.05
CA GLY A 345 0.88 14.92 13.87
C GLY A 345 0.43 14.31 15.19
N GLU A 346 -0.86 14.01 15.27
CA GLU A 346 -1.49 13.34 16.41
C GLU A 346 -2.00 11.96 16.04
N PHE A 347 -1.89 11.03 16.99
CA PHE A 347 -2.54 9.73 16.88
C PHE A 347 -4.06 9.90 16.91
N GLN A 348 -4.74 9.35 15.90
CA GLN A 348 -6.19 9.42 15.78
C GLN A 348 -6.82 8.18 16.41
N GLN A 349 -7.45 8.36 17.58
CA GLN A 349 -8.14 7.29 18.27
C GLN A 349 -9.34 6.77 17.46
#